data_AF-A0A2W7QZD7-F1
#
_entry.id   AF-A0A2W7QZD7-F1
#
_cell.length_a   1.000
_cell.length_b   1.000
_cell.length_c   1.000
_cell.angle_alpha   90.00
_cell.angle_beta   90.00
_cell.angle_gamma   90.00
#
_symmetry.space_group_name_H-M   'P 1'
#
loop_
_entity.id
_entity.type
_entity.pdbx_description
1 polymer ?
#
loop_
_entity_poly.entity_id
_entity_poly.type
_entity_poly.pdbx_seq_one_letter_code
_entity_poly.pdbx_strand_id
1 'polypeptide(L)'
;MIFGLVLLFLNLLSPQFTEAGQAKLEKMVQDRDALTQQWKESESKKSGIFGNRTKKDMIETNEWLERIIAKDNLIMDELRMISDIETTTATQTGEDYKAIAFKQEKDVQALKRAVAERDKQLEEKLSERRTFEWISLILFLISLGLGIVVYKKVIKA
;
A
#
# COMPACT_ATOMS: atom_id res chain seq x y z
N MET A 1 11.58 21.24 10.97
CA MET A 1 10.60 21.85 10.03
C MET A 1 10.33 20.99 8.79
N ILE A 2 11.35 20.40 8.16
CA ILE A 2 11.18 19.59 6.93
C ILE A 2 10.25 18.38 7.16
N PHE A 3 10.38 17.67 8.29
CA PHE A 3 9.53 16.51 8.62
C PHE A 3 8.05 16.86 8.79
N GLY A 4 7.75 18.05 9.33
CA GLY A 4 6.37 18.55 9.46
C GLY A 4 5.75 18.93 8.11
N LEU A 5 6.54 19.52 7.21
CA LEU A 5 6.11 19.83 5.84
C LEU A 5 5.83 18.56 5.03
N VAL A 6 6.64 17.51 5.19
CA VAL A 6 6.44 16.21 4.51
C VAL A 6 5.14 15.53 4.99
N LEU A 7 4.87 15.54 6.30
CA LEU A 7 3.61 15.00 6.84
C LEU A 7 2.38 15.79 6.36
N LEU A 8 2.50 17.11 6.22
CA LEU A 8 1.42 17.96 5.71
C LEU A 8 1.18 17.71 4.22
N PHE A 9 2.24 17.49 3.45
CA PHE A 9 2.16 17.14 2.02
C PHE A 9 1.57 15.74 1.78
N LEU A 10 1.87 14.77 2.65
CA LEU A 10 1.28 13.42 2.59
C LEU A 10 -0.22 13.41 2.93
N ASN A 11 -0.70 14.32 3.79
CA ASN A 11 -2.14 14.45 4.09
C ASN A 11 -2.93 15.11 2.95
N LEU A 12 -2.28 15.95 2.12
CA LEU A 12 -2.89 16.57 0.93
C LEU A 12 -3.02 15.61 -0.26
N LEU A 13 -2.33 14.47 -0.22
CA LEU A 13 -2.39 13.40 -1.23
C LEU A 13 -3.42 12.32 -0.89
N SER A 14 -4.40 12.61 -0.05
CA SER A 14 -5.57 11.73 0.08
C SER A 14 -6.24 11.53 -1.29
N PRO A 15 -6.73 10.32 -1.60
CA PRO A 15 -7.26 10.03 -2.92
C PRO A 15 -8.51 10.86 -3.18
N GLN A 16 -8.38 11.90 -4.00
CA GLN A 16 -9.47 12.83 -4.35
C GLN A 16 -10.59 12.17 -5.19
N PHE A 17 -10.39 10.92 -5.60
CA PHE A 17 -11.34 10.16 -6.39
C PHE A 17 -12.59 9.75 -5.61
N THR A 18 -12.48 9.52 -4.29
CA THR A 18 -13.65 9.20 -3.44
C THR A 18 -14.50 10.43 -3.18
N GLU A 19 -13.88 11.59 -2.94
CA GLU A 19 -14.61 12.84 -2.69
C GLU A 19 -15.36 13.34 -3.92
N ALA A 20 -14.76 13.25 -5.12
CA ALA A 20 -15.43 13.68 -6.36
C ALA A 20 -16.65 12.81 -6.71
N GLY A 21 -16.56 11.49 -6.52
CA GLY A 21 -17.69 10.57 -6.70
C GLY A 21 -18.80 10.78 -5.67
N GLN A 22 -18.44 11.00 -4.41
CA GLN A 22 -19.39 11.31 -3.34
C GLN A 22 -20.10 12.65 -3.55
N ALA A 23 -19.39 13.70 -3.96
CA ALA A 23 -19.99 15.01 -4.24
C ALA A 23 -20.98 14.94 -5.42
N LYS A 24 -20.66 14.15 -6.46
CA LYS A 24 -21.57 13.90 -7.58
C LYS A 24 -22.81 13.13 -7.15
N LEU A 25 -22.64 12.09 -6.32
CA LEU A 25 -23.74 11.31 -5.76
C LEU A 25 -24.66 12.17 -4.89
N GLU A 26 -24.09 12.99 -4.01
CA GLU A 26 -24.83 13.91 -3.14
C GLU A 26 -25.69 14.86 -3.97
N LYS A 27 -25.12 15.43 -5.05
CA LYS A 27 -25.88 16.26 -5.99
C LYS A 27 -27.05 15.50 -6.63
N MET A 28 -26.86 14.23 -7.03
CA MET A 28 -27.94 13.43 -7.61
C MET A 28 -29.06 13.14 -6.60
N VAL A 29 -28.71 12.92 -5.33
CA VAL A 29 -29.68 12.76 -4.24
C VAL A 29 -30.44 14.07 -3.99
N GLN A 30 -29.75 15.21 -3.99
CA GLN A 30 -30.39 16.53 -3.87
C GLN A 30 -31.38 16.79 -5.02
N ASP A 31 -30.99 16.48 -6.27
CA ASP A 31 -31.89 16.57 -7.43
C ASP A 31 -33.14 15.69 -7.24
N ARG A 32 -32.97 14.47 -6.73
CA ARG A 32 -34.05 13.51 -6.48
C ARG A 32 -35.01 14.02 -5.41
N ASP A 33 -34.49 14.61 -4.35
CA ASP A 33 -35.31 15.19 -3.28
C ASP A 33 -36.08 16.42 -3.77
N ALA A 34 -35.46 17.25 -4.61
CA ALA A 34 -36.15 18.36 -5.27
C ALA A 34 -37.30 17.86 -6.18
N LEU A 35 -37.08 16.80 -6.97
CA LEU A 35 -38.14 16.18 -7.78
C LEU A 35 -39.27 15.62 -6.92
N THR A 36 -38.92 14.98 -5.80
CA THR A 36 -39.90 14.42 -4.86
C THR A 36 -40.72 15.52 -4.19
N GLN A 37 -40.09 16.67 -3.87
CA GLN A 37 -40.78 17.83 -3.33
C GLN A 37 -41.74 18.44 -4.36
N GLN A 38 -41.30 18.61 -5.62
CA GLN A 38 -42.15 19.12 -6.70
C GLN A 38 -43.35 18.19 -6.97
N TRP A 39 -43.14 16.87 -6.89
CA TRP A 39 -44.22 15.89 -6.97
C TRP A 39 -45.22 16.01 -5.80
N LYS A 40 -44.74 16.18 -4.56
CA LYS A 40 -45.63 16.42 -3.40
C LYS A 40 -46.43 17.71 -3.56
N GLU A 41 -45.82 18.76 -4.08
CA GLU A 41 -46.48 20.03 -4.37
C GLU A 41 -47.53 19.89 -5.48
N SER A 42 -47.24 19.13 -6.54
CA SER A 42 -48.24 18.84 -7.60
C SER A 42 -49.38 17.97 -7.07
N GLU A 43 -49.08 17.03 -6.18
CA GLU A 43 -50.08 16.20 -5.52
C GLU A 43 -51.02 17.00 -4.61
N SER A 44 -50.50 18.01 -3.92
CA SER A 44 -51.30 18.91 -3.07
C SER A 44 -52.27 19.82 -3.86
N LYS A 45 -52.00 20.07 -5.15
CA LYS A 45 -52.82 20.92 -6.04
C LYS A 45 -53.92 20.15 -6.77
N LYS A 46 -54.02 18.84 -6.57
CA LYS A 46 -55.02 17.99 -7.25
C LYS A 46 -56.43 18.42 -6.89
N SER A 47 -57.17 18.89 -7.89
CA SER A 47 -58.55 19.36 -7.77
C SER A 47 -59.52 18.26 -8.20
N GLY A 48 -59.89 17.40 -7.25
CA GLY A 48 -61.01 16.47 -7.40
C GLY A 48 -62.07 16.77 -6.33
N ILE A 49 -63.24 17.27 -6.75
CA ILE A 49 -64.37 17.63 -5.84
C ILE A 49 -64.87 16.40 -5.04
N PHE A 50 -64.50 15.17 -5.41
CA PHE A 50 -64.91 13.93 -4.73
C PHE A 50 -63.86 12.82 -4.81
N GLY A 51 -62.59 13.08 -4.47
CA GLY A 51 -61.58 12.02 -4.37
C GLY A 51 -61.21 11.31 -5.69
N ASN A 52 -61.90 11.58 -6.79
CA ASN A 52 -61.56 11.12 -8.13
C ASN A 52 -60.52 12.05 -8.75
N ARG A 53 -59.31 11.52 -8.93
CA ARG A 53 -58.23 12.17 -9.69
C ARG A 53 -58.68 12.33 -11.14
N THR A 54 -58.44 13.50 -11.74
CA THR A 54 -58.72 13.66 -13.17
C THR A 54 -57.69 12.87 -13.98
N LYS A 55 -58.03 12.51 -15.23
CA LYS A 55 -57.07 11.86 -16.15
C LYS A 55 -55.79 12.70 -16.31
N LYS A 56 -55.90 14.02 -16.28
CA LYS A 56 -54.78 14.96 -16.36
C LYS A 56 -53.87 14.85 -15.13
N ASP A 57 -54.44 14.83 -13.92
CA ASP A 57 -53.67 14.66 -12.68
C ASP A 57 -52.95 13.30 -12.63
N MET A 58 -53.55 12.27 -13.23
CA MET A 58 -52.97 10.93 -13.30
C MET A 58 -51.79 10.86 -14.26
N ILE A 59 -51.86 11.50 -15.42
CA ILE A 59 -50.75 11.60 -16.38
C ILE A 59 -49.58 12.37 -15.75
N GLU A 60 -49.85 13.52 -15.14
CA GLU A 60 -48.81 14.34 -14.50
C GLU A 60 -48.12 13.56 -13.36
N THR A 61 -48.88 12.85 -12.54
CA THR A 61 -48.32 12.01 -11.48
C THR A 61 -47.39 10.94 -12.05
N ASN A 62 -47.79 10.29 -13.16
CA ASN A 62 -46.99 9.25 -13.77
C ASN A 62 -45.68 9.82 -14.36
N GLU A 63 -45.74 10.97 -15.03
CA GLU A 63 -44.54 11.66 -15.53
C GLU A 63 -43.56 12.00 -14.40
N TRP A 64 -44.05 12.45 -13.24
CA TRP A 64 -43.21 12.70 -12.07
C TRP A 64 -42.56 11.41 -11.55
N LEU A 65 -43.33 10.33 -11.43
CA LEU A 65 -42.82 9.04 -10.97
C LEU A 65 -41.78 8.47 -11.94
N GLU A 66 -42.00 8.56 -13.25
CA GLU A 66 -41.03 8.15 -14.27
C GLU A 66 -39.70 8.92 -14.12
N ARG A 67 -39.76 10.24 -13.90
CA ARG A 67 -38.56 11.07 -13.68
C ARG A 67 -37.83 10.70 -12.39
N ILE A 68 -38.55 10.44 -11.31
CA ILE A 68 -37.97 10.03 -10.02
C ILE A 68 -37.29 8.66 -10.18
N ILE A 69 -37.98 7.69 -10.80
CA ILE A 69 -37.44 6.34 -11.05
C ILE A 69 -36.19 6.41 -11.95
N ALA A 70 -36.22 7.24 -13.00
CA ALA A 70 -35.05 7.43 -13.85
C ALA A 70 -33.85 8.00 -13.07
N LYS A 71 -34.08 8.95 -12.15
CA LYS A 71 -33.03 9.49 -11.29
C LYS A 71 -32.55 8.47 -10.26
N ASP A 72 -33.45 7.69 -9.66
CA ASP A 72 -33.11 6.61 -8.71
C ASP A 72 -32.24 5.53 -9.38
N ASN A 73 -32.53 5.17 -10.65
CA ASN A 73 -31.69 4.25 -11.42
C ASN A 73 -30.27 4.80 -11.63
N LEU A 74 -30.14 6.08 -12.00
CA LEU A 74 -28.83 6.72 -12.15
C LEU A 74 -28.04 6.75 -10.84
N ILE A 75 -28.72 7.00 -9.71
CA ILE A 75 -28.11 6.96 -8.37
C ILE A 75 -27.61 5.54 -8.06
N MET A 76 -28.42 4.50 -8.36
CA MET A 76 -28.05 3.11 -8.12
C MET A 76 -26.87 2.65 -8.98
N ASP A 77 -26.81 3.08 -10.24
CA ASP A 77 -25.69 2.77 -11.12
C ASP A 77 -24.39 3.40 -10.63
N GLU A 78 -24.43 4.66 -10.16
CA GLU A 78 -23.25 5.31 -9.57
C GLU A 78 -22.82 4.62 -8.26
N LEU A 79 -23.77 4.26 -7.39
CA LEU A 79 -23.48 3.53 -6.16
C LEU A 79 -22.78 2.19 -6.42
N ARG A 80 -23.25 1.45 -7.44
CA ARG A 80 -22.60 0.20 -7.87
C ARG A 80 -21.19 0.44 -8.40
N MET A 81 -21.02 1.47 -9.24
CA MET A 81 -19.70 1.83 -9.77
C MET A 81 -18.71 2.17 -8.64
N ILE A 82 -19.13 2.96 -7.64
CA ILE A 82 -18.29 3.29 -6.47
C ILE A 82 -17.93 2.01 -5.70
N SER A 83 -18.90 1.13 -5.46
CA SER A 83 -18.69 -0.15 -4.76
C SER A 83 -17.72 -1.08 -5.51
N ASP A 84 -17.82 -1.15 -6.83
CA ASP A 84 -16.94 -1.97 -7.67
C ASP A 84 -15.50 -1.42 -7.66
N ILE A 85 -15.34 -0.10 -7.67
CA ILE A 85 -14.03 0.56 -7.54
C ILE A 85 -13.43 0.27 -6.16
N GLU A 86 -14.20 0.40 -5.08
CA GLU A 86 -13.75 0.12 -3.72
C GLU A 86 -13.31 -1.36 -3.56
N THR A 87 -14.10 -2.29 -4.06
CA THR A 87 -13.77 -3.73 -4.01
C THR A 87 -12.53 -4.05 -4.83
N THR A 88 -12.41 -3.47 -6.02
CA THR A 88 -11.25 -3.66 -6.91
C THR A 88 -9.98 -3.09 -6.28
N THR A 89 -10.04 -1.88 -5.72
CA THR A 89 -8.89 -1.23 -5.08
C THR A 89 -8.47 -1.96 -3.81
N ALA A 90 -9.41 -2.44 -2.99
CA ALA A 90 -9.12 -3.26 -1.83
C ALA A 90 -8.44 -4.59 -2.23
N THR A 91 -8.93 -5.24 -3.28
CA THR A 91 -8.36 -6.50 -3.80
C THR A 91 -6.94 -6.27 -4.32
N GLN A 92 -6.75 -5.27 -5.18
CA GLN A 92 -5.44 -4.91 -5.74
C GLN A 92 -4.43 -4.58 -4.62
N THR A 93 -4.84 -3.78 -3.64
CA THR A 93 -3.99 -3.43 -2.49
C THR A 93 -3.58 -4.67 -1.71
N GLY A 94 -4.50 -5.62 -1.51
CA GLY A 94 -4.22 -6.89 -0.83
C GLY A 94 -3.26 -7.79 -1.62
N GLU A 95 -3.40 -7.86 -2.94
CA GLU A 95 -2.48 -8.61 -3.82
C GLU A 95 -1.09 -7.98 -3.85
N ASP A 96 -1.00 -6.67 -3.97
CA ASP A 96 0.27 -5.92 -3.95
C ASP A 96 1.01 -6.12 -2.61
N TYR A 97 0.29 -6.08 -1.49
CA TYR A 97 0.85 -6.38 -0.17
C TYR A 97 1.45 -7.78 -0.10
N LYS A 98 0.74 -8.79 -0.61
CA LYS A 98 1.25 -10.18 -0.66
C LYS A 98 2.49 -10.28 -1.53
N ALA A 99 2.51 -9.63 -2.70
CA ALA A 99 3.65 -9.63 -3.60
C ALA A 99 4.89 -8.97 -2.96
N ILE A 100 4.70 -7.82 -2.29
CA ILE A 100 5.78 -7.12 -1.57
C ILE A 100 6.30 -7.99 -0.42
N ALA A 101 5.41 -8.58 0.38
CA ALA A 101 5.80 -9.44 1.50
C ALA A 101 6.61 -10.66 1.02
N PHE A 102 6.15 -11.31 -0.06
CA PHE A 102 6.86 -12.44 -0.64
C PHE A 102 8.26 -12.05 -1.17
N LYS A 103 8.35 -10.89 -1.84
CA LYS A 103 9.63 -10.35 -2.31
C LYS A 103 10.57 -10.07 -1.13
N GLN A 104 10.08 -9.41 -0.08
CA GLN A 104 10.86 -9.12 1.12
C GLN A 104 11.34 -10.39 1.81
N GLU A 105 10.50 -11.42 1.89
CA GLU A 105 10.91 -12.70 2.46
C GLU A 105 12.06 -13.33 1.66
N LYS A 106 11.94 -13.33 0.33
CA LYS A 106 13.01 -13.82 -0.55
C LYS A 106 14.30 -13.01 -0.38
N ASP A 107 14.20 -11.69 -0.29
CA ASP A 107 15.35 -10.81 -0.11
C ASP A 107 16.03 -11.05 1.26
N VAL A 108 15.24 -11.22 2.33
CA VAL A 108 15.76 -11.58 3.66
C VAL A 108 16.46 -12.93 3.64
N GLN A 109 15.90 -13.94 2.96
CA GLN A 109 16.56 -15.23 2.83
C GLN A 109 17.87 -15.14 2.04
N ALA A 110 17.90 -14.37 0.95
CA ALA A 110 19.10 -14.13 0.16
C ALA A 110 20.18 -13.43 0.98
N LEU A 111 19.81 -12.39 1.74
CA LEU A 111 20.71 -11.66 2.64
C LEU A 111 21.26 -12.57 3.74
N LYS A 112 20.42 -13.40 4.37
CA LYS A 112 20.88 -14.38 5.37
C LYS A 112 21.93 -15.34 4.81
N ARG A 113 21.72 -15.84 3.58
CA ARG A 113 22.70 -16.70 2.90
C ARG A 113 24.00 -15.94 2.59
N ALA A 114 23.90 -14.70 2.12
CA ALA A 114 25.06 -13.87 1.85
C ALA A 114 25.88 -13.58 3.11
N VAL A 115 25.22 -13.32 4.25
CA VAL A 115 25.88 -13.13 5.55
C VAL A 115 26.57 -14.42 5.99
N ALA A 116 25.87 -15.55 5.96
CA ALA A 116 26.46 -16.84 6.35
C ALA A 116 27.70 -17.21 5.49
N GLU A 117 27.66 -16.91 4.19
CA GLU A 117 28.81 -17.12 3.30
C GLU A 117 29.98 -16.18 3.64
N ARG A 118 29.70 -14.91 3.98
CA ARG A 118 30.72 -13.96 4.42
C ARG A 118 31.35 -14.35 5.75
N ASP A 119 30.56 -14.84 6.70
CA ASP A 119 31.06 -15.32 7.98
C ASP A 119 32.00 -16.51 7.78
N LYS A 120 31.62 -17.45 6.91
CA LYS A 120 32.49 -18.58 6.54
C LYS A 120 33.80 -18.12 5.90
N GLN A 121 33.75 -17.17 4.97
CA GLN A 121 34.96 -16.60 4.36
C GLN A 121 35.85 -15.86 5.37
N LEU A 122 35.25 -15.22 6.38
CA LEU A 122 35.98 -14.57 7.46
C LEU A 122 36.66 -15.61 8.36
N GLU A 123 35.97 -16.68 8.74
CA GLU A 123 36.56 -17.78 9.50
C GLU A 123 37.75 -18.42 8.78
N GLU A 124 37.61 -18.69 7.47
CA GLU A 124 38.71 -19.22 6.64
C GLU A 124 39.91 -18.27 6.67
N LYS A 125 39.72 -16.96 6.43
CA LYS A 125 40.80 -15.96 6.48
C LYS A 125 41.44 -15.81 7.85
N LEU A 126 40.66 -15.88 8.93
CA LEU A 126 41.18 -15.85 10.29
C LEU A 126 42.04 -17.09 10.58
N SER A 127 41.62 -18.26 10.09
CA SER A 127 42.36 -19.51 10.23
C SER A 127 43.68 -19.50 9.45
N GLU A 128 43.69 -18.94 8.23
CA GLU A 128 44.89 -18.75 7.43
C GLU A 128 45.87 -17.78 8.10
N ARG A 129 45.38 -16.63 8.58
CA ARG A 129 46.21 -15.67 9.32
C ARG A 129 46.83 -16.30 10.55
N ARG A 130 46.05 -17.02 11.35
CA ARG A 130 46.57 -17.73 12.52
C ARG A 130 47.64 -18.73 12.10
N THR A 131 47.41 -19.52 11.06
CA THR A 131 48.40 -20.48 10.56
C THR A 131 49.69 -19.79 10.14
N PHE A 132 49.60 -18.66 9.44
CA PHE A 132 50.74 -17.85 9.05
C PHE A 132 51.50 -17.28 10.25
N GLU A 133 50.80 -16.76 11.26
CA GLU A 133 51.39 -16.28 12.51
C GLU A 133 52.18 -17.40 13.20
N TRP A 134 51.60 -18.59 13.36
CA TRP A 134 52.26 -19.72 13.99
C TRP A 134 53.49 -20.22 13.19
N ILE A 135 53.39 -20.30 11.86
CA ILE A 135 54.52 -20.68 11.01
C ILE A 135 55.66 -19.65 11.15
N SER A 136 55.34 -18.35 11.10
CA SER A 136 56.33 -17.28 11.22
C SER A 136 57.03 -17.30 12.59
N LEU A 137 56.29 -17.58 13.67
CA LEU A 137 56.81 -17.70 15.02
C LEU A 137 57.74 -18.90 15.17
N ILE A 138 57.36 -20.06 14.63
CA ILE A 138 58.20 -21.27 14.65
C ILE A 138 59.49 -21.02 13.86
N LEU A 139 59.39 -20.43 12.66
CA LEU A 139 60.55 -20.12 11.82
C LEU A 139 61.50 -19.13 12.53
N PHE A 140 60.94 -18.11 13.20
CA PHE A 140 61.71 -17.16 14.01
C PHE A 140 62.47 -17.85 15.15
N LEU A 141 61.81 -18.76 15.89
CA LEU A 141 62.45 -19.53 16.97
C LEU A 141 63.56 -20.47 16.46
N ILE A 142 63.35 -21.13 15.33
CA ILE A 142 64.37 -21.98 14.69
C ILE A 142 65.59 -21.14 14.28
N SER A 143 65.35 -19.99 13.64
CA SER A 143 66.41 -19.05 13.24
C SER A 143 67.23 -18.57 14.44
N LEU A 144 66.56 -18.19 15.54
CA LEU A 144 67.22 -17.81 16.80
C LEU A 144 68.05 -18.95 17.38
N GLY A 145 67.50 -20.17 17.43
CA GLY A 145 68.20 -21.36 17.92
C GLY A 145 69.47 -21.67 17.13
N LEU A 146 69.37 -21.68 15.79
CA LEU A 146 70.52 -21.86 14.90
C LEU A 146 71.56 -20.74 15.07
N GLY A 147 71.12 -19.49 15.19
CA GLY A 147 71.99 -18.34 15.45
C GLY A 147 72.80 -18.51 16.74
N ILE A 148 72.16 -18.97 17.82
CA ILE A 148 72.83 -19.24 19.11
C ILE A 148 73.86 -20.37 18.97
N VAL A 149 73.53 -21.45 18.24
CA VAL A 149 74.45 -22.57 18.01
C VAL A 149 75.69 -22.12 17.24
N VAL A 150 75.50 -21.36 16.16
CA VAL A 150 76.62 -20.82 15.36
C VAL A 150 77.47 -19.86 16.19
N TYR A 151 76.85 -18.93 16.93
CA TYR A 151 77.56 -17.99 17.80
C TYR A 151 78.41 -18.72 18.85
N LYS A 152 77.86 -19.74 19.51
CA LYS A 152 78.62 -20.56 20.46
C LYS A 152 79.77 -21.33 19.81
N LYS A 153 79.61 -21.79 18.56
CA LYS A 153 80.64 -22.52 17.83
C LYS A 153 81.79 -21.62 17.37
N VAL A 154 81.51 -20.36 17.00
CA VAL A 154 82.52 -19.39 16.56
C VAL A 154 83.32 -18.79 17.73
N ILE A 155 82.72 -18.61 18.91
CA ILE A 155 83.42 -18.05 20.09
C ILE A 155 84.24 -19.10 20.86
N LYS A 156 83.89 -20.38 20.76
CA LYS A 156 84.66 -21.49 21.38
C LYS A 156 85.71 -22.09 20.44
N ALA A 157 85.79 -21.66 19.19
CA ALA A 157 86.89 -21.97 18.27
C ALA A 157 87.96 -20.88 18.37
#